data_AF-A0A838G4G6-F1
#
_entry.id   AF-A0A838G4G6-F1
#
_cell.length_a   1.000
_cell.length_b   1.000
_cell.length_c   1.000
_cell.angle_alpha   90.00
_cell.angle_beta   90.00
_cell.angle_gamma   90.00
#
_symmetry.space_group_name_H-M   'P 1'
#
loop_
_entity.id
_entity.type
_entity.pdbx_description
1 polymer ?
#
loop_
_entity_poly.entity_id
_entity_poly.type
_entity_poly.pdbx_seq_one_letter_code
_entity_poly.pdbx_strand_id
1 'polypeptide(L)'
;MATDVVRASWITVAIARDPALVRTVRLVAAAVARRSSDDEEFVEEVRLAAGEACALLIGAGHTEDEPVTVRLNVDSRLRVEVRSEGPAAPQDGISGDVDGVEPWLLLRGLVDDFSLTQDGPRTIVSMSWPVP
;
A
#
# COMPACT_ATOMS: atom_id res chain seq x y z
N MET A 1 -20.65 -11.32 -29.06
CA MET A 1 -20.80 -10.30 -28.01
C MET A 1 -19.48 -10.30 -27.23
N ALA A 2 -18.50 -9.55 -27.74
CA ALA A 2 -17.17 -9.50 -27.14
C ALA A 2 -17.24 -8.52 -25.96
N THR A 3 -17.16 -9.06 -24.75
CA THR A 3 -16.85 -8.26 -23.56
C THR A 3 -15.43 -7.74 -23.74
N ASP A 4 -15.33 -6.46 -24.09
CA ASP A 4 -14.09 -5.70 -24.03
C ASP A 4 -13.68 -5.61 -22.55
N VAL A 5 -12.94 -6.62 -22.09
CA VAL A 5 -12.19 -6.53 -20.85
C VAL A 5 -11.02 -5.63 -21.15
N VAL A 6 -11.21 -4.32 -20.95
CA VAL A 6 -10.09 -3.39 -20.80
C VAL A 6 -9.22 -3.99 -19.70
N ARG A 7 -8.11 -4.60 -20.09
CA ARG A 7 -7.15 -5.16 -19.12
C ARG A 7 -6.59 -3.98 -18.36
N ALA A 8 -7.12 -3.71 -17.17
CA ALA A 8 -6.51 -2.78 -16.23
C ALA A 8 -5.05 -3.22 -16.05
N SER A 9 -4.13 -2.48 -16.66
CA SER A 9 -2.71 -2.84 -16.60
C SER A 9 -2.21 -2.48 -15.20
N TRP A 10 -1.96 -3.50 -14.41
CA TRP A 10 -1.37 -3.36 -13.09
C TRP A 10 0.15 -3.31 -13.21
N ILE A 11 0.76 -2.34 -12.54
CA ILE A 11 2.20 -2.34 -12.27
C ILE A 11 2.39 -3.09 -10.96
N THR A 12 3.25 -4.10 -10.97
CA THR A 12 3.54 -4.89 -9.76
C THR A 12 5.00 -4.71 -9.38
N VAL A 13 5.24 -4.46 -8.10
CA VAL A 13 6.56 -4.41 -7.48
C VAL A 13 6.54 -5.39 -6.32
N ALA A 14 7.51 -6.29 -6.24
CA ALA A 14 7.73 -7.11 -5.07
C ALA A 14 9.05 -6.69 -4.43
N ILE A 15 9.05 -6.46 -3.12
CA ILE A 15 10.24 -6.16 -2.34
C ILE A 15 10.41 -7.21 -1.24
N ALA A 16 11.66 -7.55 -0.92
CA ALA A 16 11.95 -8.28 0.31
C ALA A 16 11.49 -7.45 1.53
N ARG A 17 11.35 -8.10 2.70
CA ARG A 17 11.01 -7.45 3.97
C ARG A 17 12.18 -6.64 4.56
N ASP A 18 12.83 -5.84 3.72
CA ASP A 18 13.89 -4.91 4.08
C ASP A 18 13.33 -3.47 4.05
N PRO A 19 13.30 -2.75 5.19
CA PRO A 19 12.87 -1.36 5.26
C PRO A 19 13.58 -0.43 4.24
N ALA A 20 14.81 -0.73 3.83
CA ALA A 20 15.53 0.05 2.82
C ALA A 20 14.83 0.02 1.45
N LEU A 21 14.12 -1.07 1.12
CA LEU A 21 13.43 -1.23 -0.16
C LEU A 21 12.08 -0.49 -0.23
N VAL A 22 11.55 0.00 0.89
CA VAL A 22 10.36 0.88 0.91
C VAL A 22 10.58 2.14 0.07
N ARG A 23 11.83 2.62 -0.02
CA ARG A 23 12.20 3.74 -0.90
C ARG A 23 11.85 3.44 -2.36
N THR A 24 12.07 2.22 -2.83
CA THR A 24 11.75 1.81 -4.21
C THR A 24 10.25 1.90 -4.46
N VAL A 25 9.43 1.43 -3.50
CA VAL A 25 7.96 1.54 -3.59
C VAL A 25 7.53 2.99 -3.67
N ARG A 26 8.07 3.86 -2.82
CA ARG A 26 7.77 5.31 -2.84
C ARG A 26 8.09 5.94 -4.20
N LEU A 27 9.23 5.58 -4.80
CA LEU A 27 9.62 6.08 -6.12
C LEU A 27 8.66 5.60 -7.22
N VAL A 28 8.28 4.32 -7.20
CA VAL A 28 7.33 3.76 -8.17
C VAL A 28 5.96 4.38 -8.01
N ALA A 29 5.44 4.51 -6.78
CA ALA A 29 4.16 5.11 -6.49
C ALA A 29 4.07 6.56 -6.99
N ALA A 30 5.09 7.37 -6.67
CA ALA A 30 5.15 8.75 -7.15
C ALA A 30 5.25 8.83 -8.69
N ALA A 31 6.03 7.94 -9.31
CA ALA A 31 6.09 7.85 -10.78
C ALA A 31 4.78 7.38 -11.41
N VAL A 32 3.95 6.63 -10.69
CA VAL A 32 2.62 6.21 -11.14
C VAL A 32 1.61 7.34 -11.03
N ALA A 33 1.56 8.03 -9.89
CA ALA A 33 0.69 9.18 -9.67
C ALA A 33 0.97 10.31 -10.67
N ARG A 34 2.25 10.61 -10.94
CA ARG A 34 2.65 11.63 -11.94
C ARG A 34 2.23 11.33 -13.37
N ARG A 35 1.85 10.10 -13.70
CA ARG A 35 1.31 9.81 -15.05
C ARG A 35 -0.16 10.17 -15.19
N SER A 36 -0.85 10.39 -14.06
CA SER A 36 -2.29 10.65 -14.03
C SER A 36 -2.63 12.05 -13.56
N SER A 37 -1.74 12.73 -12.84
CA SER A 37 -1.95 14.10 -12.38
C SER A 37 -0.62 14.84 -12.19
N ASP A 38 -0.64 16.15 -12.45
CA ASP A 38 0.46 17.08 -12.15
C ASP A 38 0.31 17.70 -10.74
N ASP A 39 -0.70 17.32 -9.98
CA ASP A 39 -0.92 17.76 -8.60
C ASP A 39 0.14 17.14 -7.67
N GLU A 40 1.05 17.99 -7.17
CA GLU A 40 2.13 17.57 -6.29
C GLU A 40 1.63 17.09 -4.92
N GLU A 41 0.52 17.62 -4.41
CA GLU A 41 -0.08 17.19 -3.14
C GLU A 41 -0.60 15.75 -3.27
N PHE A 42 -1.34 15.47 -4.34
CA PHE A 42 -1.79 14.12 -4.69
C PHE A 42 -0.62 13.13 -4.83
N VAL A 43 0.46 13.55 -5.52
CA VAL A 43 1.64 12.69 -5.70
C VAL A 43 2.34 12.38 -4.37
N GLU A 44 2.47 13.38 -3.49
CA GLU A 44 3.08 13.20 -2.16
C GLU A 44 2.20 12.36 -1.24
N GLU A 45 0.89 12.51 -1.32
CA GLU A 45 -0.08 11.70 -0.59
C GLU A 45 0.03 10.22 -0.95
N VAL A 46 0.00 9.89 -2.25
CA VAL A 46 0.15 8.52 -2.75
C VAL A 46 1.52 7.93 -2.36
N ARG A 47 2.58 8.75 -2.42
CA ARG A 47 3.94 8.36 -2.01
C ARG A 47 4.00 8.02 -0.52
N LEU A 48 3.40 8.86 0.33
CA LEU A 48 3.34 8.67 1.77
C LEU A 48 2.55 7.41 2.11
N ALA A 49 1.35 7.27 1.55
CA ALA A 49 0.46 6.14 1.81
C ALA A 49 1.07 4.79 1.40
N ALA A 50 1.64 4.70 0.19
CA ALA A 50 2.29 3.48 -0.27
C ALA A 50 3.51 3.09 0.59
N GLY A 51 4.28 4.09 1.03
CA GLY A 51 5.43 3.88 1.90
C GLY A 51 5.05 3.41 3.30
N GLU A 52 4.03 4.04 3.90
CA GLU A 52 3.54 3.69 5.23
C GLU A 52 2.94 2.29 5.27
N ALA A 53 2.08 1.94 4.30
CA ALA A 53 1.49 0.61 4.20
C ALA A 53 2.56 -0.49 4.11
N CYS A 54 3.64 -0.25 3.34
CA CYS A 54 4.76 -1.19 3.28
C CYS A 54 5.52 -1.27 4.61
N ALA A 55 5.81 -0.13 5.25
CA ALA A 55 6.53 -0.12 6.53
C ALA A 55 5.77 -0.88 7.62
N LEU A 56 4.45 -0.67 7.71
CA LEU A 56 3.58 -1.36 8.66
C LEU A 56 3.56 -2.87 8.43
N LEU A 57 3.42 -3.33 7.17
CA LEU A 57 3.41 -4.77 6.86
C LEU A 57 4.77 -5.44 7.02
N ILE A 58 5.87 -4.73 6.73
CA ILE A 58 7.23 -5.22 7.01
C ILE A 58 7.40 -5.40 8.52
N GLY A 59 6.98 -4.42 9.32
CA GLY A 59 7.09 -4.47 10.79
C GLY A 59 6.15 -5.47 11.48
N ALA A 60 5.02 -5.83 10.86
CA ALA A 60 4.03 -6.73 11.45
C ALA A 60 4.29 -8.24 11.24
N GLY A 61 5.16 -8.62 10.29
CA GLY A 61 5.37 -10.03 9.95
C GLY A 61 6.75 -10.55 10.36
N HIS A 62 6.80 -11.86 10.66
CA HIS A 62 8.00 -12.53 11.19
C HIS A 62 8.68 -13.47 10.18
N THR A 63 8.07 -13.69 9.00
CA THR A 63 8.62 -14.58 7.97
C THR A 63 9.44 -13.75 6.98
N GLU A 64 10.78 -13.80 7.08
CA GLU A 64 11.67 -12.97 6.24
C GLU A 64 11.65 -13.35 4.75
N ASP A 65 11.27 -14.59 4.42
CA ASP A 65 11.33 -15.13 3.05
C ASP A 65 10.17 -14.68 2.14
N GLU A 66 9.05 -14.18 2.72
CA GLU A 66 7.86 -13.81 1.94
C GLU A 66 7.84 -12.30 1.61
N PRO A 67 7.76 -11.92 0.33
CA PRO A 67 7.90 -10.53 -0.09
C PRO A 67 6.63 -9.71 0.15
N VAL A 68 6.81 -8.39 0.31
CA VAL A 68 5.71 -7.43 0.22
C VAL A 68 5.47 -7.10 -1.25
N THR A 69 4.27 -7.40 -1.73
CA THR A 69 3.84 -7.12 -3.10
C THR A 69 2.98 -5.87 -3.16
N VAL A 70 3.40 -4.89 -3.94
CA VAL A 70 2.67 -3.66 -4.23
C VAL A 70 2.15 -3.71 -5.66
N ARG A 71 0.84 -3.51 -5.82
CA ARG A 71 0.19 -3.41 -7.13
C ARG A 71 -0.42 -2.03 -7.28
N LEU A 72 -0.15 -1.38 -8.41
CA LEU A 72 -0.67 -0.07 -8.74
C LEU A 72 -1.41 -0.10 -10.06
N ASN A 73 -2.56 0.56 -10.13
CA ASN A 73 -3.29 0.74 -11.36
C ASN A 73 -3.89 2.15 -11.38
N VAL A 74 -3.95 2.73 -12.58
CA VAL A 74 -4.55 4.03 -12.82
C VAL A 74 -5.57 3.85 -13.93
N ASP A 75 -6.82 4.21 -13.62
CA ASP A 75 -7.90 4.39 -14.59
C ASP A 75 -8.62 5.72 -14.29
N SER A 76 -9.92 5.68 -13.99
CA SER A 76 -10.65 6.78 -13.32
C SER A 76 -10.15 7.07 -11.89
N ARG A 77 -9.49 6.09 -11.26
CA ARG A 77 -8.94 6.20 -9.91
C ARG A 77 -7.52 5.65 -9.90
N LEU A 78 -6.68 6.20 -9.03
CA LEU A 78 -5.43 5.55 -8.68
C LEU A 78 -5.74 4.53 -7.58
N ARG A 79 -5.33 3.28 -7.79
CA ARG A 79 -5.49 2.17 -6.85
C ARG A 79 -4.13 1.61 -6.48
N VAL A 80 -3.89 1.42 -5.20
CA VAL A 80 -2.70 0.78 -4.63
C VAL A 80 -3.14 -0.36 -3.74
N GLU A 81 -2.63 -1.57 -4.01
CA GLU A 81 -2.79 -2.72 -3.14
C GLU A 81 -1.44 -3.15 -2.60
N VAL A 82 -1.28 -3.20 -1.29
CA VAL A 82 -0.09 -3.74 -0.63
C VAL A 82 -0.46 -5.05 0.03
N ARG A 83 0.31 -6.10 -0.27
CA ARG A 83 0.00 -7.46 0.15
C ARG A 83 1.21 -8.12 0.77
N SER A 84 0.99 -8.83 1.86
CA SER A 84 2.03 -9.59 2.53
C SER A 84 1.45 -10.82 3.21
N GLU A 85 2.25 -11.86 3.42
CA GLU A 85 1.88 -12.95 4.33
C GLU A 85 2.11 -12.54 5.79
N GLY A 86 1.27 -13.06 6.69
CA GLY A 86 1.29 -12.75 8.10
C GLY A 86 0.22 -11.72 8.52
N PRO A 87 0.09 -11.49 9.83
CA PRO A 87 -0.93 -10.61 10.39
C PRO A 87 -0.68 -9.15 10.01
N ALA A 88 -1.77 -8.37 9.99
CA ALA A 88 -1.76 -6.93 9.74
C ALA A 88 -1.32 -6.09 10.94
N ALA A 89 -1.01 -6.71 12.08
CA ALA A 89 -0.57 -6.00 13.27
C ALA A 89 0.53 -6.81 13.97
N PRO A 90 1.54 -6.14 14.56
CA PRO A 90 2.51 -6.81 15.41
C PRO A 90 1.78 -7.60 16.50
N GLN A 91 2.06 -8.90 16.60
CA GLN A 91 1.45 -9.78 17.62
C GLN A 91 2.12 -9.62 18.99
N ASP A 92 3.38 -9.18 19.01
CA ASP A 92 4.11 -8.93 20.23
C ASP A 92 3.78 -7.54 20.78
N GLY A 93 3.29 -7.51 22.01
CA GLY A 93 2.85 -6.36 22.79
C GLY A 93 3.94 -5.32 23.11
N ILE A 94 4.76 -4.94 22.14
CA ILE A 94 5.24 -3.57 22.04
C ILE A 94 4.09 -2.78 21.40
N SER A 95 3.00 -2.64 22.16
CA SER A 95 2.35 -1.35 22.21
C SER A 95 3.47 -0.36 22.51
N GLY A 96 3.90 0.37 21.48
CA GLY A 96 4.70 1.55 21.70
C GLY A 96 4.02 2.33 22.81
N ASP A 97 4.81 2.75 23.78
CA ASP A 97 4.47 3.59 24.92
C ASP A 97 4.05 5.00 24.44
N VAL A 98 3.08 5.03 23.54
CA VAL A 98 2.41 6.16 22.89
C VAL A 98 1.00 5.70 22.50
N ASP A 99 0.11 5.71 23.50
CA ASP A 99 -1.32 6.06 23.37
C ASP A 99 -2.27 5.18 22.56
N GLY A 100 -2.06 3.85 22.44
CA GLY A 100 -3.12 2.94 21.95
C GLY A 100 -3.66 3.29 20.55
N VAL A 101 -2.87 4.01 19.75
CA VAL A 101 -3.25 4.47 18.42
C VAL A 101 -3.16 3.28 17.46
N GLU A 102 -4.23 3.03 16.73
CA GLU A 102 -4.24 2.00 15.70
C GLU A 102 -3.18 2.31 14.63
N PRO A 103 -2.30 1.37 14.26
CA PRO A 103 -1.19 1.62 13.33
C PRO A 103 -1.63 2.19 11.97
N TRP A 104 -2.88 1.92 11.58
CA TRP A 104 -3.48 2.30 10.30
C TRP A 104 -4.14 3.69 10.31
N LEU A 105 -4.13 4.41 11.44
CA LEU A 105 -4.88 5.66 11.60
C LEU A 105 -4.42 6.76 10.63
N LEU A 106 -3.11 6.87 10.39
CA LEU A 106 -2.57 7.80 9.38
C LEU A 106 -3.16 7.51 8.00
N LEU A 107 -3.19 6.25 7.60
CA LEU A 107 -3.73 5.85 6.29
C LEU A 107 -5.24 6.09 6.18
N ARG A 108 -6.01 5.89 7.25
CA ARG A 108 -7.45 6.22 7.26
C ARG A 108 -7.74 7.71 7.18
N GLY A 109 -6.87 8.54 7.76
CA GLY A 109 -7.01 9.99 7.69
C GLY A 109 -6.53 10.59 6.36
N LEU A 110 -5.67 9.86 5.66
CA LEU A 110 -5.00 10.32 4.43
C LEU A 110 -5.69 9.82 3.16
N VAL A 111 -6.18 8.57 3.12
CA VAL A 111 -6.66 7.92 1.89
C VAL A 111 -8.18 8.04 1.75
N ASP A 112 -8.67 8.46 0.57
CA ASP A 112 -10.12 8.58 0.32
C ASP A 112 -10.90 7.27 0.51
N ASP A 113 -10.37 6.16 -0.01
CA ASP A 113 -10.94 4.82 0.16
C ASP A 113 -9.86 3.86 0.65
N PHE A 114 -9.94 3.51 1.93
CA PHE A 114 -9.02 2.62 2.62
C PHE A 114 -9.75 1.37 3.11
N SER A 115 -9.16 0.20 2.85
CA SER A 115 -9.58 -1.04 3.48
C SER A 115 -8.40 -1.93 3.84
N LEU A 116 -8.57 -2.67 4.93
CA LEU A 116 -7.65 -3.69 5.40
C LEU A 116 -8.41 -5.00 5.49
N THR A 117 -7.95 -6.01 4.76
CA THR A 117 -8.58 -7.33 4.73
C THR A 117 -7.55 -8.42 4.99
N GLN A 118 -8.02 -9.53 5.55
CA GLN A 118 -7.22 -10.74 5.73
C GLN A 118 -7.84 -11.87 4.91
N ASP A 119 -7.07 -12.40 3.96
CA ASP A 119 -7.43 -13.50 3.08
C ASP A 119 -6.55 -14.71 3.41
N GLY A 120 -7.04 -15.57 4.29
CA GLY A 120 -6.25 -16.65 4.87
C GLY A 120 -5.03 -16.11 5.65
N PRO A 121 -3.79 -16.51 5.29
CA PRO A 121 -2.58 -15.96 5.91
C PRO A 121 -2.16 -14.60 5.33
N ARG A 122 -2.85 -14.10 4.30
CA ARG A 122 -2.44 -12.90 3.57
C ARG A 122 -3.15 -11.68 4.10
N THR A 123 -2.39 -10.65 4.44
CA THR A 123 -2.90 -9.31 4.67
C THR A 123 -2.92 -8.52 3.36
N ILE A 124 -4.02 -7.81 3.11
CA ILE A 124 -4.22 -6.96 1.93
C ILE A 124 -4.68 -5.58 2.41
N VAL A 125 -3.85 -4.57 2.15
CA VAL A 125 -4.15 -3.15 2.33
C VAL A 125 -4.52 -2.59 0.96
N SER A 126 -5.74 -2.08 0.82
CA SER A 126 -6.24 -1.47 -0.42
C SER A 126 -6.50 0.01 -0.19
N MET A 127 -5.95 0.84 -1.08
CA MET A 127 -6.01 2.29 -1.03
C MET A 127 -6.41 2.83 -2.40
N SER A 128 -7.32 3.81 -2.45
CA SER A 128 -7.73 4.41 -3.72
C SER A 128 -8.12 5.88 -3.62
N TRP A 129 -7.74 6.63 -4.65
CA TRP A 129 -7.98 8.07 -4.80
C TRP A 129 -8.66 8.38 -6.13
N PRO A 130 -9.53 9.41 -6.20
CA PRO A 130 -9.88 10.00 -7.49
C PRO A 130 -8.62 10.59 -8.13
N VAL A 131 -8.52 10.51 -9.46
CA VAL A 131 -7.47 11.24 -10.18
C VAL A 131 -7.95 12.70 -10.34
N PRO A 132 -7.19 13.70 -9.84
CA PRO A 132 -7.54 15.12 -10.00
C PRO A 132 -7.59 15.58 -11.46
#